data_AF-A0A101QWW3-F1
#
_entry.id   AF-A0A101QWW3-F1
#
_cell.length_a   1.000
_cell.length_b   1.000
_cell.length_c   1.000
_cell.angle_alpha   90.00
_cell.angle_beta   90.00
_cell.angle_gamma   90.00
#
_symmetry.space_group_name_H-M   'P 1'
#
loop_
_entity.id
_entity.type
_entity.pdbx_description
1 polymer ?
#
loop_
_entity_poly.entity_id
_entity_poly.type
_entity_poly.pdbx_seq_one_letter_code
_entity_poly.pdbx_strand_id
1 'polypeptide(L)'
;MAQRHHDLTDSAAGAPVTGDALAGYLRARATEFLRALRLQRAGGSHGGTDEAAEAARALRRSARRISGSLHTFRALLDADWSEEIRPELAWLSGTLALEHAYEARLERLLLALQRLSGATAVPGQGAGGGAPLPGTAALPDPAEASTAPRTAPGTAHPPATSRTAGSPAAASRTAGGAPVTSRATGNGAVTSRATGSTSAASRAAGAPADSRATGTATASPGPVATAPAPGPLVERGNLTVGAAKAGALLDRQLTLARTRAHSTALQALGSSRFHAVADKVAVLASEVPLTPDAPGTDLVPLATAAEERLTDAVAALPLVTAGHPYNAEALVHGLSPDTAPHPQDAPWHQVRLLLRLHRYALEVLHDGDCPPDARLIAAGEALDRHRDASEAAAAAAQAARTPRIAPATAYALGVLHADQRHEVEAARYAFQRAWQRPAVTTA
;
A
#
# COMPACT_ATOMS: atom_id res chain seq x y z
N MET A 1 -49.19 -32.93 -30.09
CA MET A 1 -48.54 -33.66 -28.99
C MET A 1 -47.11 -33.96 -29.39
N ALA A 2 -46.17 -33.07 -29.08
CA ALA A 2 -44.74 -33.35 -29.17
C ALA A 2 -44.13 -32.76 -27.89
N GLN A 3 -43.98 -33.63 -26.89
CA GLN A 3 -43.48 -33.29 -25.58
C GLN A 3 -42.00 -32.89 -25.64
N ARG A 4 -41.72 -31.84 -24.88
CA ARG A 4 -40.43 -31.19 -24.65
C ARG A 4 -39.40 -32.20 -24.14
N HIS A 5 -38.29 -32.36 -24.86
CA HIS A 5 -37.03 -32.81 -24.27
C HIS A 5 -36.27 -31.56 -23.79
N HIS A 6 -36.42 -31.19 -22.51
CA HIS A 6 -35.64 -30.11 -21.89
C HIS A 6 -34.94 -30.53 -20.59
N ASP A 7 -34.96 -31.82 -20.21
CA ASP A 7 -34.60 -32.25 -18.84
C ASP A 7 -33.25 -32.96 -18.68
N LEU A 8 -32.24 -32.71 -19.51
CA LEU A 8 -30.92 -33.37 -19.32
C LEU A 8 -29.69 -32.46 -19.27
N THR A 9 -29.85 -31.13 -19.36
CA THR A 9 -28.72 -30.19 -19.22
C THR A 9 -28.77 -29.31 -17.97
N ASP A 10 -29.87 -29.29 -17.21
CA ASP A 10 -29.98 -28.48 -15.98
C ASP A 10 -29.53 -29.18 -14.70
N SER A 11 -29.27 -30.50 -14.72
CA SER A 11 -28.81 -31.24 -13.51
C SER A 11 -27.30 -31.11 -13.22
N ALA A 12 -26.55 -30.31 -13.99
CA ALA A 12 -25.15 -29.96 -13.71
C ALA A 12 -24.97 -28.53 -13.19
N ALA A 13 -26.05 -27.77 -13.02
CA ALA A 13 -26.03 -26.56 -12.20
C ALA A 13 -26.13 -27.02 -10.74
N GLY A 14 -25.04 -26.91 -9.98
CA GLY A 14 -25.06 -27.18 -8.54
C GLY A 14 -26.22 -26.45 -7.86
N ALA A 15 -26.77 -27.04 -6.80
CA ALA A 15 -27.85 -26.42 -6.03
C ALA A 15 -27.49 -24.95 -5.72
N PRO A 16 -28.45 -24.01 -5.83
CA PRO A 16 -28.16 -22.59 -5.64
C PRO A 16 -27.54 -22.37 -4.27
N VAL A 17 -26.44 -21.63 -4.21
CA VAL A 17 -25.79 -21.29 -2.95
C VAL A 17 -26.64 -20.22 -2.28
N THR A 18 -27.33 -20.61 -1.21
CA THR A 18 -28.32 -19.74 -0.55
C THR A 18 -27.81 -19.08 0.73
N GLY A 19 -28.63 -18.23 1.36
CA GLY A 19 -28.33 -17.62 2.66
C GLY A 19 -28.00 -18.62 3.77
N ASP A 20 -28.48 -19.86 3.69
CA ASP A 20 -28.11 -20.92 4.65
C ASP A 20 -26.62 -21.31 4.54
N ALA A 21 -26.06 -21.30 3.32
CA ALA A 21 -24.63 -21.52 3.11
C ALA A 21 -23.80 -20.39 3.72
N LEU A 22 -24.25 -19.13 3.59
CA LEU A 22 -23.63 -17.98 4.27
C LEU A 22 -23.68 -18.15 5.80
N ALA A 23 -24.80 -18.59 6.35
CA ALA A 23 -24.92 -18.82 7.79
C ALA A 23 -23.99 -19.94 8.27
N GLY A 24 -23.90 -21.05 7.53
CA GLY A 24 -22.94 -22.12 7.77
C GLY A 24 -21.50 -21.63 7.78
N TYR A 25 -21.12 -20.85 6.76
CA TYR A 25 -19.79 -20.26 6.65
C TYR A 25 -19.47 -19.31 7.82
N LEU A 26 -20.40 -18.41 8.17
CA LEU A 26 -20.20 -17.47 9.28
C LEU A 26 -20.04 -18.19 10.62
N ARG A 27 -20.84 -19.23 10.89
CA ARG A 27 -20.71 -20.07 12.09
C ARG A 27 -19.36 -20.78 12.14
N ALA A 28 -18.90 -21.33 11.02
CA ALA A 28 -17.58 -21.98 10.93
C ALA A 28 -16.45 -20.99 11.25
N ARG A 29 -16.47 -19.79 10.65
CA ARG A 29 -15.46 -18.75 10.89
C ARG A 29 -15.52 -18.16 12.30
N ALA A 30 -16.70 -18.04 12.89
CA ALA A 30 -16.87 -17.66 14.28
C ALA A 30 -16.27 -18.72 15.23
N THR A 31 -16.49 -20.01 14.93
CA THR A 31 -15.91 -21.11 15.71
C THR A 31 -14.38 -21.14 15.61
N GLU A 32 -13.81 -20.89 14.43
CA GLU A 32 -12.36 -20.73 14.26
C GLU A 32 -11.80 -19.54 15.05
N PHE A 33 -12.52 -18.41 15.06
CA PHE A 33 -12.16 -17.24 15.86
C PHE A 33 -12.09 -17.58 17.36
N LEU A 34 -13.12 -18.24 17.89
CA LEU A 34 -13.15 -18.64 19.30
C LEU A 34 -12.08 -19.69 19.62
N ARG A 35 -11.79 -20.61 18.70
CA ARG A 35 -10.70 -21.59 18.84
C ARG A 35 -9.34 -20.89 18.93
N ALA A 36 -9.05 -19.98 17.99
CA ALA A 36 -7.83 -19.19 18.00
C ALA A 36 -7.70 -18.35 19.28
N LEU A 37 -8.82 -17.79 19.77
CA LEU A 37 -8.84 -17.03 21.01
C LEU A 37 -8.53 -17.91 22.24
N ARG A 38 -9.08 -19.13 22.31
CA ARG A 38 -8.76 -20.09 23.38
C ARG A 38 -7.28 -20.46 23.36
N LEU A 39 -6.72 -20.73 22.17
CA LEU A 39 -5.29 -21.00 22.01
C LEU A 39 -4.43 -19.81 22.44
N GLN A 40 -4.82 -18.58 22.09
CA GLN A 40 -4.11 -17.36 22.51
C GLN A 40 -4.08 -17.20 24.05
N ARG A 41 -5.17 -17.56 24.74
CA ARG A 41 -5.24 -17.52 26.21
C ARG A 41 -4.45 -18.66 26.86
N ALA A 42 -4.47 -19.84 26.29
CA ALA A 42 -3.73 -21.00 26.78
C ALA A 42 -2.21 -20.86 26.56
N GLY A 43 -1.79 -20.24 25.45
CA GLY A 43 -0.40 -20.02 25.08
C GLY A 43 0.39 -19.13 26.04
N GLY A 44 -0.28 -18.39 26.93
CA GLY A 44 0.37 -17.57 27.96
C GLY A 44 1.08 -18.35 29.08
N SER A 45 0.88 -19.68 29.16
CA SER A 45 1.46 -20.50 30.24
C SER A 45 2.47 -21.56 29.77
N HIS A 46 2.35 -22.10 28.55
CA HIS A 46 3.19 -23.22 28.08
C HIS A 46 3.45 -23.23 26.56
N GLY A 47 2.96 -22.23 25.81
CA GLY A 47 3.07 -22.21 24.34
C GLY A 47 4.34 -21.50 23.86
N GLY A 48 4.94 -22.00 22.79
CA GLY A 48 6.05 -21.32 22.12
C GLY A 48 5.60 -19.97 21.54
N THR A 49 6.54 -19.03 21.37
CA THR A 49 6.29 -17.72 20.74
C THR A 49 5.65 -17.86 19.35
N ASP A 50 6.00 -18.93 18.63
CA ASP A 50 5.50 -19.22 17.28
C ASP A 50 4.04 -19.68 17.28
N GLU A 51 3.63 -20.49 18.27
CA GLU A 51 2.24 -20.93 18.43
C GLU A 51 1.33 -19.75 18.77
N ALA A 52 1.79 -18.86 19.66
CA ALA A 52 1.07 -17.62 19.98
C ALA A 52 0.97 -16.70 18.76
N ALA A 53 2.03 -16.60 17.96
CA ALA A 53 2.01 -15.82 16.73
C ALA A 53 1.06 -16.43 15.69
N GLU A 54 1.00 -17.76 15.58
CA GLU A 54 0.07 -18.48 14.70
C GLU A 54 -1.39 -18.32 15.15
N ALA A 55 -1.67 -18.43 16.45
CA ALA A 55 -2.99 -18.18 17.02
C ALA A 55 -3.46 -16.74 16.75
N ALA A 56 -2.58 -15.75 16.95
CA ALA A 56 -2.87 -14.36 16.58
C ALA A 56 -3.10 -14.18 15.06
N ARG A 57 -2.34 -14.87 14.20
CA ARG A 57 -2.58 -14.88 12.74
C ARG A 57 -3.94 -15.49 12.41
N ALA A 58 -4.30 -16.62 13.02
CA ALA A 58 -5.59 -17.28 12.84
C ALA A 58 -6.75 -16.36 13.27
N LEU A 59 -6.64 -15.73 14.43
CA LEU A 59 -7.61 -14.77 14.96
C LEU A 59 -7.84 -13.58 14.01
N ARG A 60 -6.76 -13.02 13.44
CA ARG A 60 -6.86 -11.94 12.44
C ARG A 60 -7.50 -12.40 11.14
N ARG A 61 -7.17 -13.61 10.67
CA ARG A 61 -7.71 -14.17 9.42
C ARG A 61 -9.22 -14.39 9.55
N SER A 62 -9.68 -15.01 10.64
CA SER A 62 -11.11 -15.23 10.87
C SER A 62 -11.87 -13.91 11.04
N ALA A 63 -11.37 -12.96 11.83
CA ALA A 63 -12.00 -11.65 12.01
C ALA A 63 -12.17 -10.88 10.67
N ARG A 64 -11.16 -10.92 9.79
CA ARG A 64 -11.23 -10.27 8.46
C ARG A 64 -12.20 -10.98 7.51
N ARG A 65 -12.26 -12.32 7.54
CA ARG A 65 -13.22 -13.10 6.75
C ARG A 65 -14.66 -12.82 7.18
N ILE A 66 -14.92 -12.79 8.50
CA ILE A 66 -16.22 -12.40 9.05
C ILE A 66 -16.56 -10.99 8.59
N SER A 67 -15.72 -9.98 8.90
CA SER A 67 -15.96 -8.58 8.52
C SER A 67 -16.17 -8.37 7.01
N GLY A 68 -15.43 -9.10 6.17
CA GLY A 68 -15.57 -9.06 4.72
C GLY A 68 -16.86 -9.69 4.21
N SER A 69 -17.26 -10.83 4.78
CA SER A 69 -18.53 -11.49 4.43
C SER A 69 -19.72 -10.62 4.84
N LEU A 70 -19.67 -10.02 6.03
CA LEU A 70 -20.66 -9.05 6.50
C LEU A 70 -20.76 -7.83 5.57
N HIS A 71 -19.64 -7.39 4.99
CA HIS A 71 -19.66 -6.26 4.04
C HIS A 71 -20.32 -6.62 2.70
N THR A 72 -19.98 -7.78 2.13
CA THR A 72 -20.50 -8.20 0.82
C THR A 72 -21.97 -8.59 0.90
N PHE A 73 -22.36 -9.36 1.92
CA PHE A 73 -23.71 -9.91 2.06
C PHE A 73 -24.60 -9.12 3.03
N ARG A 74 -24.28 -7.84 3.27
CA ARG A 74 -25.00 -6.96 4.21
C ARG A 74 -26.52 -6.91 4.00
N ALA A 75 -26.99 -7.12 2.76
CA ALA A 75 -28.41 -7.05 2.42
C ALA A 75 -29.22 -8.24 2.97
N LEU A 76 -28.54 -9.33 3.34
CA LEU A 76 -29.15 -10.57 3.86
C LEU A 76 -29.06 -10.69 5.39
N LEU A 77 -28.44 -9.71 6.04
CA LEU A 77 -28.15 -9.69 7.47
C LEU A 77 -28.86 -8.51 8.13
N ASP A 78 -29.06 -8.60 9.44
CA ASP A 78 -29.55 -7.47 10.23
C ASP A 78 -28.60 -6.26 10.08
N ALA A 79 -29.15 -5.15 9.59
CA ALA A 79 -28.39 -3.97 9.21
C ALA A 79 -27.72 -3.31 10.43
N ASP A 80 -28.49 -3.13 11.51
CA ASP A 80 -28.03 -2.46 12.73
C ASP A 80 -26.90 -3.24 13.40
N TRP A 81 -27.08 -4.56 13.55
CA TRP A 81 -26.06 -5.45 14.08
C TRP A 81 -24.80 -5.47 13.21
N SER A 82 -24.95 -5.51 11.87
CA SER A 82 -23.82 -5.53 10.95
C SER A 82 -23.00 -4.23 10.99
N GLU A 83 -23.65 -3.07 11.06
CA GLU A 83 -22.98 -1.76 11.14
C GLU A 83 -22.31 -1.54 12.50
N GLU A 84 -22.83 -2.16 13.57
CA GLU A 84 -22.20 -2.10 14.89
C GLU A 84 -20.95 -3.01 14.99
N ILE A 85 -21.01 -4.24 14.49
CA ILE A 85 -19.91 -5.21 14.68
C ILE A 85 -18.73 -5.01 13.72
N ARG A 86 -18.98 -4.49 12.51
CA ARG A 86 -17.93 -4.30 11.47
C ARG A 86 -16.78 -3.37 11.91
N PRO A 87 -17.01 -2.16 12.44
CA PRO A 87 -15.93 -1.28 12.88
C PRO A 87 -15.14 -1.91 14.05
N GLU A 88 -15.79 -2.70 14.89
CA GLU A 88 -15.16 -3.38 16.01
C GLU A 88 -14.22 -4.51 15.56
N LEU A 89 -14.64 -5.33 14.59
CA LEU A 89 -13.79 -6.35 13.97
C LEU A 89 -12.62 -5.72 13.19
N ALA A 90 -12.86 -4.58 12.53
CA ALA A 90 -11.81 -3.81 11.86
C ALA A 90 -10.78 -3.26 12.86
N TRP A 91 -11.23 -2.68 13.97
CA TRP A 91 -10.38 -2.22 15.07
C TRP A 91 -9.54 -3.36 15.65
N LEU A 92 -10.14 -4.50 15.96
CA LEU A 92 -9.45 -5.67 16.53
C LEU A 92 -8.39 -6.20 15.56
N SER A 93 -8.78 -6.47 14.31
CA SER A 93 -7.88 -7.03 13.30
C SER A 93 -6.76 -6.07 12.87
N GLY A 94 -7.00 -4.76 12.97
CA GLY A 94 -6.01 -3.71 12.78
C GLY A 94 -5.00 -3.67 13.92
N THR A 95 -5.47 -3.60 15.16
CA THR A 95 -4.63 -3.53 16.37
C THR A 95 -3.69 -4.73 16.45
N LEU A 96 -4.21 -5.94 16.23
CA LEU A 96 -3.42 -7.17 16.26
C LEU A 96 -2.42 -7.29 15.09
N ALA A 97 -2.61 -6.54 13.99
CA ALA A 97 -1.75 -6.63 12.82
C ALA A 97 -0.52 -5.72 12.93
N LEU A 98 -0.56 -4.68 13.76
CA LEU A 98 0.48 -3.66 13.85
C LEU A 98 1.84 -4.24 14.25
N GLU A 99 1.88 -5.12 15.25
CA GLU A 99 3.12 -5.74 15.72
C GLU A 99 3.87 -6.44 14.58
N HIS A 100 3.18 -7.34 13.88
CA HIS A 100 3.75 -8.09 12.77
C HIS A 100 4.07 -7.20 11.57
N ALA A 101 3.28 -6.14 11.33
CA ALA A 101 3.57 -5.18 10.28
C ALA A 101 4.87 -4.41 10.54
N TYR A 102 5.16 -4.02 11.79
CA TYR A 102 6.43 -3.37 12.14
C TYR A 102 7.61 -4.32 12.00
N GLU A 103 7.46 -5.58 12.40
CA GLU A 103 8.48 -6.63 12.25
C GLU A 103 8.82 -6.89 10.77
N ALA A 104 7.82 -7.18 9.94
CA ALA A 104 8.00 -7.42 8.51
C ALA A 104 8.60 -6.19 7.80
N ARG A 105 8.19 -4.98 8.20
CA ARG A 105 8.75 -3.75 7.65
C ARG A 105 10.21 -3.55 8.03
N LEU A 106 10.60 -3.88 9.26
CA LEU A 106 11.99 -3.80 9.70
C LEU A 106 12.87 -4.77 8.90
N GLU A 107 12.44 -6.04 8.81
CA GLU A 107 13.15 -7.07 8.04
C GLU A 107 13.34 -6.63 6.58
N ARG A 108 12.27 -6.17 5.93
CA ARG A 108 12.31 -5.67 4.55
C ARG A 108 13.32 -4.54 4.36
N LEU A 109 13.34 -3.55 5.26
CA LEU A 109 14.23 -2.39 5.15
C LEU A 109 15.69 -2.77 5.40
N LEU A 110 15.97 -3.67 6.34
CA LEU A 110 17.33 -4.15 6.61
C LEU A 110 17.86 -4.98 5.44
N LEU A 111 17.05 -5.86 4.85
CA LEU A 111 17.42 -6.61 3.64
C LEU A 111 17.68 -5.68 2.45
N ALA A 112 16.85 -4.65 2.26
CA ALA A 112 17.06 -3.65 1.22
C ALA A 112 18.36 -2.87 1.43
N LEU A 113 18.67 -2.45 2.66
CA LEU A 113 19.94 -1.79 2.98
C LEU A 113 21.16 -2.70 2.72
N GLN A 114 21.07 -3.99 3.06
CA GLN A 114 22.13 -4.96 2.78
C GLN A 114 22.33 -5.12 1.26
N ARG A 115 21.24 -5.25 0.49
CA ARG A 115 21.30 -5.33 -0.98
C ARG A 115 21.92 -4.07 -1.58
N LEU A 116 21.49 -2.88 -1.13
CA LEU A 116 22.02 -1.61 -1.64
C LEU A 116 23.48 -1.38 -1.26
N SER A 117 23.89 -1.81 -0.06
CA SER A 117 25.29 -1.76 0.38
C SER A 117 26.18 -2.70 -0.46
N GLY A 118 25.71 -3.92 -0.73
CA GLY A 118 26.41 -4.89 -1.59
C GLY A 118 26.43 -4.52 -3.08
N ALA A 119 25.38 -3.85 -3.57
CA ALA A 119 25.26 -3.43 -4.97
C ALA A 119 26.13 -2.21 -5.34
N THR A 120 26.81 -1.57 -4.37
CA THR A 120 27.81 -0.51 -4.70
C THR A 120 29.10 -1.05 -5.32
N ALA A 121 29.23 -2.37 -5.52
CA ALA A 121 30.16 -2.94 -6.49
C ALA A 121 29.60 -2.70 -7.92
N VAL A 122 29.96 -1.55 -8.50
CA VAL A 122 29.78 -1.26 -9.94
C VAL A 122 30.21 -2.50 -10.75
N PRO A 123 29.41 -3.00 -11.70
CA PRO A 123 29.87 -4.07 -12.58
C PRO A 123 31.07 -3.52 -13.35
N GLY A 124 32.23 -4.13 -13.08
CA GLY A 124 33.50 -3.72 -13.66
C GLY A 124 33.37 -3.63 -15.18
N GLN A 125 33.71 -2.47 -15.73
CA GLN A 125 34.17 -2.41 -17.10
C GLN A 125 35.29 -3.43 -17.21
N GLY A 126 35.03 -4.50 -17.96
CA GLY A 126 36.02 -5.50 -18.26
C GLY A 126 37.28 -4.80 -18.71
N ALA A 127 38.38 -5.09 -18.02
CA ALA A 127 39.71 -4.81 -18.50
C ALA A 127 39.86 -5.55 -19.83
N GLY A 128 39.51 -4.85 -20.92
CA GLY A 128 39.82 -5.27 -22.28
C GLY A 128 41.33 -5.26 -22.40
N GLY A 129 41.90 -6.45 -22.45
CA GLY A 129 43.33 -6.68 -22.60
C GLY A 129 43.87 -5.88 -23.78
N GLY A 130 45.00 -5.23 -23.56
CA GLY A 130 45.82 -4.70 -24.63
C GLY A 130 46.31 -5.82 -25.54
N ALA A 131 46.10 -5.67 -26.83
CA ALA A 131 46.93 -6.22 -27.88
C ALA A 131 46.79 -5.34 -29.14
N PRO A 132 47.86 -5.22 -29.95
CA PRO A 132 48.21 -3.99 -30.64
C PRO A 132 47.58 -3.84 -32.03
N LEU A 133 47.58 -2.59 -32.50
CA LEU A 133 47.24 -2.15 -33.85
C LEU A 133 48.02 -2.94 -34.93
N PRO A 134 47.39 -3.14 -36.10
CA PRO A 134 48.10 -2.88 -37.33
C PRO A 134 47.31 -2.02 -38.32
N GLY A 135 48.03 -1.11 -38.97
CA GLY A 135 47.90 -0.91 -40.42
C GLY A 135 46.82 0.05 -40.91
N THR A 136 47.25 1.29 -41.16
CA THR A 136 46.68 2.23 -42.14
C THR A 136 46.47 1.61 -43.52
N ALA A 137 45.22 1.64 -44.02
CA ALA A 137 44.86 1.68 -45.45
C ALA A 137 43.35 2.04 -45.55
N ALA A 138 43.03 3.29 -45.89
CA ALA A 138 42.66 3.75 -47.24
C ALA A 138 41.14 3.61 -47.53
N LEU A 139 40.44 4.75 -47.53
CA LEU A 139 39.19 4.92 -48.29
C LEU A 139 39.47 4.78 -49.80
N PRO A 140 38.46 4.41 -50.60
CA PRO A 140 37.98 5.39 -51.56
C PRO A 140 36.45 5.56 -51.58
N ASP A 141 36.10 6.73 -52.09
CA ASP A 141 34.79 7.40 -52.22
C ASP A 141 33.75 6.71 -53.14
N PRO A 142 32.49 7.20 -53.13
CA PRO A 142 31.34 6.67 -53.87
C PRO A 142 31.14 7.33 -55.25
N ALA A 143 30.57 6.62 -56.22
CA ALA A 143 29.96 7.17 -57.44
C ALA A 143 29.03 6.11 -58.09
N GLU A 144 27.71 6.37 -58.18
CA GLU A 144 26.98 6.79 -59.40
C GLU A 144 26.51 5.58 -60.28
N ALA A 145 25.34 5.50 -60.93
CA ALA A 145 24.29 6.44 -61.29
C ALA A 145 22.99 5.70 -61.76
N SER A 146 21.93 6.50 -61.96
CA SER A 146 20.87 6.36 -62.99
C SER A 146 19.64 5.50 -62.60
N THR A 147 18.37 5.90 -62.77
CA THR A 147 17.74 6.87 -63.70
C THR A 147 16.29 7.16 -63.21
N ALA A 148 15.82 8.40 -63.32
CA ALA A 148 14.39 8.77 -63.27
C ALA A 148 13.77 8.70 -64.71
N PRO A 149 12.51 9.11 -65.04
CA PRO A 149 11.43 9.70 -64.20
C PRO A 149 9.95 9.32 -64.58
N ARG A 150 8.99 9.88 -63.79
CA ARG A 150 7.58 10.28 -64.10
C ARG A 150 6.52 9.17 -64.31
N THR A 151 5.28 9.24 -63.83
CA THR A 151 4.29 10.35 -63.74
C THR A 151 3.28 10.19 -62.58
N ALA A 152 2.78 11.33 -62.07
CA ALA A 152 1.66 11.52 -61.11
C ALA A 152 0.26 11.41 -61.82
N PRO A 153 -0.94 11.71 -61.24
CA PRO A 153 -1.30 12.83 -60.33
C PRO A 153 -2.21 12.47 -59.12
N GLY A 154 -2.21 13.23 -58.03
CA GLY A 154 -3.16 14.33 -57.73
C GLY A 154 -3.87 13.97 -56.41
N THR A 155 -4.02 14.79 -55.38
CA THR A 155 -4.62 16.14 -55.33
C THR A 155 -4.25 16.86 -54.02
N ALA A 156 -4.39 18.18 -54.04
CA ALA A 156 -3.93 19.19 -53.10
C ALA A 156 -4.66 19.27 -51.74
N HIS A 157 -3.88 19.53 -50.67
CA HIS A 157 -3.84 20.73 -49.78
C HIS A 157 -5.09 21.63 -49.60
N PRO A 158 -5.18 22.53 -48.58
CA PRO A 158 -4.27 22.83 -47.44
C PRO A 158 -5.02 23.11 -46.08
N PRO A 159 -4.34 23.59 -45.01
CA PRO A 159 -4.77 23.53 -43.60
C PRO A 159 -5.18 24.90 -43.01
N ALA A 160 -5.67 24.92 -41.75
CA ALA A 160 -5.83 26.18 -41.01
C ALA A 160 -5.62 26.04 -39.50
N THR A 161 -4.93 27.05 -38.98
CA THR A 161 -4.42 27.32 -37.65
C THR A 161 -5.45 27.93 -36.69
N SER A 162 -5.09 27.91 -35.41
CA SER A 162 -5.71 28.51 -34.23
C SER A 162 -6.09 30.01 -34.29
N ARG A 163 -7.19 30.38 -33.59
CA ARG A 163 -7.24 31.36 -32.46
C ARG A 163 -8.66 31.71 -31.98
N THR A 164 -8.80 31.65 -30.66
CA THR A 164 -9.36 32.62 -29.68
C THR A 164 -10.63 33.46 -29.94
N ALA A 165 -11.44 33.48 -28.87
CA ALA A 165 -12.27 34.56 -28.31
C ALA A 165 -13.75 34.69 -28.76
N GLY A 166 -14.63 34.85 -27.76
CA GLY A 166 -15.88 35.61 -27.89
C GLY A 166 -17.12 34.92 -27.34
N SER A 167 -17.46 35.20 -26.08
CA SER A 167 -18.81 35.02 -25.52
C SER A 167 -19.82 35.95 -26.23
N PRO A 168 -21.13 35.66 -26.17
CA PRO A 168 -21.94 36.49 -25.28
C PRO A 168 -23.03 35.75 -24.51
N ALA A 169 -23.44 36.39 -23.42
CA ALA A 169 -24.52 36.05 -22.51
C ALA A 169 -25.92 36.37 -23.08
N ALA A 170 -26.95 35.63 -22.65
CA ALA A 170 -28.27 36.18 -22.31
C ALA A 170 -29.20 35.17 -21.59
N ALA A 171 -29.70 35.62 -20.43
CA ALA A 171 -31.03 35.42 -19.82
C ALA A 171 -31.53 34.00 -19.47
N SER A 172 -31.52 33.61 -18.18
CA SER A 172 -32.58 33.84 -17.17
C SER A 172 -33.75 32.83 -17.21
N ARG A 173 -33.86 31.98 -16.18
CA ARG A 173 -34.95 32.02 -15.18
C ARG A 173 -34.91 30.82 -14.20
N THR A 174 -35.01 31.21 -12.94
CA THR A 174 -35.31 30.55 -11.65
C THR A 174 -36.31 29.37 -11.62
N ALA A 175 -35.94 28.32 -10.87
CA ALA A 175 -36.73 27.60 -9.84
C ALA A 175 -35.74 26.59 -9.19
N GLY A 176 -35.40 26.65 -7.90
CA GLY A 176 -36.25 26.25 -6.78
C GLY A 176 -36.00 24.78 -6.42
N GLY A 177 -34.99 24.48 -5.58
CA GLY A 177 -34.74 23.12 -5.07
C GLY A 177 -33.41 23.01 -4.33
N ALA A 178 -33.47 22.88 -3.00
CA ALA A 178 -32.32 22.80 -2.10
C ALA A 178 -31.47 21.52 -2.31
N PRO A 179 -30.12 21.59 -2.22
CA PRO A 179 -29.31 20.40 -2.02
C PRO A 179 -28.93 20.25 -0.54
N VAL A 180 -29.34 19.12 0.03
CA VAL A 180 -28.86 18.57 1.29
C VAL A 180 -27.35 18.33 1.16
N THR A 181 -26.54 19.05 1.93
CA THR A 181 -25.10 18.80 2.03
C THR A 181 -24.87 17.55 2.88
N SER A 182 -24.57 16.43 2.24
CA SER A 182 -24.08 15.23 2.93
C SER A 182 -22.74 15.53 3.58
N ARG A 183 -22.80 15.58 4.91
CA ARG A 183 -21.71 15.77 5.86
C ARG A 183 -20.74 14.59 5.76
N ALA A 184 -19.54 14.85 5.25
CA ALA A 184 -18.41 13.93 5.34
C ALA A 184 -17.92 13.86 6.80
N THR A 185 -18.12 12.71 7.44
CA THR A 185 -17.66 12.44 8.80
C THR A 185 -16.16 12.16 8.78
N GLY A 186 -15.37 13.19 9.10
CA GLY A 186 -13.97 13.05 9.46
C GLY A 186 -13.83 12.64 10.93
N ASN A 187 -13.47 11.37 11.19
CA ASN A 187 -12.86 10.95 12.45
C ASN A 187 -11.35 11.20 12.31
N GLY A 188 -10.59 11.78 13.25
CA GLY A 188 -10.79 11.97 14.68
C GLY A 188 -9.38 11.90 15.29
N ALA A 189 -8.59 12.97 15.13
CA ALA A 189 -7.26 13.08 15.69
C ALA A 189 -7.37 13.48 17.17
N VAL A 190 -7.07 12.53 18.07
CA VAL A 190 -6.99 12.77 19.51
C VAL A 190 -5.56 13.20 19.83
N THR A 191 -5.33 14.51 19.99
CA THR A 191 -4.17 15.05 20.69
C THR A 191 -4.55 15.32 22.14
N SER A 192 -4.01 14.53 23.05
CA SER A 192 -4.17 14.71 24.50
C SER A 192 -3.47 15.99 24.95
N ARG A 193 -4.28 16.99 25.31
CA ARG A 193 -3.87 18.25 25.94
C ARG A 193 -3.83 18.04 27.45
N ALA A 194 -2.63 17.92 28.01
CA ALA A 194 -2.39 18.09 29.43
C ALA A 194 -1.92 19.53 29.67
N THR A 195 -2.75 20.36 30.31
CA THR A 195 -2.33 21.63 30.88
C THR A 195 -2.99 21.80 32.23
N GLY A 196 -2.18 21.67 33.28
CA GLY A 196 -2.51 22.05 34.65
C GLY A 196 -2.56 23.56 34.82
N SER A 197 -3.31 23.99 35.82
CA SER A 197 -3.50 25.40 36.21
C SER A 197 -2.58 25.77 37.37
N THR A 198 -1.82 26.85 37.15
CA THR A 198 -1.54 27.99 38.06
C THR A 198 -0.88 27.80 39.45
N SER A 199 0.34 28.34 39.57
CA SER A 199 0.70 29.53 40.39
C SER A 199 2.06 30.07 39.90
N ALA A 200 2.16 31.25 39.29
CA ALA A 200 2.22 32.60 39.88
C ALA A 200 3.46 32.84 40.80
N ALA A 201 4.55 33.35 40.22
CA ALA A 201 5.43 34.33 40.85
C ALA A 201 6.34 35.03 39.81
N SER A 202 6.02 36.29 39.59
CA SER A 202 6.80 37.37 38.98
C SER A 202 8.28 37.45 39.37
N ARG A 203 9.15 37.89 38.45
CA ARG A 203 9.79 39.23 38.46
C ARG A 203 10.76 39.39 37.28
N ALA A 204 10.61 40.53 36.61
CA ALA A 204 11.57 41.12 35.68
C ALA A 204 12.74 41.76 36.44
N ALA A 205 13.92 41.83 35.79
CA ALA A 205 14.79 43.01 35.70
C ALA A 205 16.22 42.63 35.28
N GLY A 206 16.82 43.47 34.43
CA GLY A 206 18.25 43.80 34.55
C GLY A 206 19.20 43.22 33.49
N ALA A 207 19.39 43.97 32.40
CA ALA A 207 20.71 44.11 31.81
C ALA A 207 21.68 44.77 32.82
N PRO A 208 23.02 44.69 32.64
CA PRO A 208 23.65 45.66 31.76
C PRO A 208 24.82 45.13 30.91
N ALA A 209 25.17 45.98 29.95
CA ALA A 209 26.34 45.94 29.08
C ALA A 209 27.63 46.40 29.80
N ASP A 210 28.78 45.92 29.31
CA ASP A 210 30.11 46.55 29.22
C ASP A 210 31.11 45.42 28.85
N SER A 211 32.17 45.55 28.05
CA SER A 211 32.93 46.69 27.54
C SER A 211 33.69 46.28 26.27
N ARG A 212 34.04 47.31 25.48
CA ARG A 212 34.90 47.32 24.28
C ARG A 212 36.30 46.75 24.53
N ALA A 213 36.89 46.12 23.51
CA ALA A 213 38.30 46.31 23.17
C ALA A 213 38.51 46.16 21.66
N THR A 214 38.95 47.27 21.05
CA THR A 214 39.41 47.45 19.68
C THR A 214 40.77 46.77 19.46
N GLY A 215 40.94 46.16 18.29
CA GLY A 215 42.23 45.66 17.80
C GLY A 215 42.17 45.36 16.31
N THR A 216 42.34 46.39 15.49
CA THR A 216 42.58 46.30 14.04
C THR A 216 44.00 45.80 13.77
N ALA A 217 44.13 44.71 13.01
CA ALA A 217 45.36 44.38 12.30
C ALA A 217 45.02 43.78 10.93
N THR A 218 45.65 44.36 9.91
CA THR A 218 45.46 44.17 8.47
C THR A 218 46.47 43.13 7.93
N ALA A 219 46.13 42.53 6.77
CA ALA A 219 46.96 41.69 5.86
C ALA A 219 47.12 40.20 6.26
N SER A 220 46.98 39.19 5.39
CA SER A 220 46.92 39.08 3.92
C SER A 220 46.23 37.74 3.53
N PRO A 221 45.74 37.58 2.27
CA PRO A 221 45.07 36.36 1.82
C PRO A 221 46.09 35.26 1.51
N GLY A 222 46.07 34.17 2.29
CA GLY A 222 46.78 32.94 1.96
C GLY A 222 46.10 32.22 0.79
N PRO A 223 46.86 31.48 -0.04
CA PRO A 223 46.32 30.83 -1.22
C PRO A 223 45.28 29.79 -0.81
N VAL A 224 44.18 29.76 -1.55
CA VAL A 224 43.13 28.73 -1.46
C VAL A 224 43.79 27.39 -1.72
N ALA A 225 44.14 26.69 -0.64
CA ALA A 225 44.44 25.27 -0.69
C ALA A 225 43.16 24.58 -1.14
N THR A 226 43.11 24.18 -2.41
CA THR A 226 42.12 23.25 -2.92
C THR A 226 42.25 22.00 -2.06
N ALA A 227 41.32 21.81 -1.12
CA ALA A 227 41.23 20.57 -0.36
C ALA A 227 41.17 19.42 -1.39
N PRO A 228 42.02 18.39 -1.27
CA PRO A 228 41.95 17.27 -2.19
C PRO A 228 40.54 16.66 -2.07
N ALA A 229 39.84 16.54 -3.19
CA ALA A 229 38.57 15.83 -3.23
C ALA A 229 38.78 14.45 -2.56
N PRO A 230 37.95 14.06 -1.59
CA PRO A 230 38.11 12.77 -0.94
C PRO A 230 38.08 11.69 -2.00
N GLY A 231 39.08 10.81 -2.01
CA GLY A 231 39.15 9.72 -2.97
C GLY A 231 37.90 8.83 -2.88
N PRO A 232 37.51 8.14 -3.97
CA PRO A 232 36.28 7.34 -4.04
C PRO A 232 36.17 6.24 -2.97
N LEU A 233 37.30 5.82 -2.39
CA LEU A 233 37.34 4.86 -1.28
C LEU A 233 36.85 5.45 0.05
N VAL A 234 37.12 6.75 0.32
CA VAL A 234 36.66 7.44 1.53
C VAL A 234 35.17 7.73 1.44
N GLU A 235 34.67 8.11 0.26
CA GLU A 235 33.25 8.28 0.01
C GLU A 235 32.48 6.95 0.16
N ARG A 236 33.01 5.84 -0.38
CA ARG A 236 32.44 4.50 -0.16
C ARG A 236 32.42 4.12 1.31
N GLY A 237 33.51 4.36 2.05
CA GLY A 237 33.56 4.11 3.49
C GLY A 237 32.54 4.94 4.28
N ASN A 238 32.32 6.19 3.89
CA ASN A 238 31.31 7.05 4.52
C ASN A 238 29.87 6.60 4.17
N LEU A 239 29.63 6.08 2.97
CA LEU A 239 28.33 5.54 2.56
C LEU A 239 28.00 4.22 3.26
N THR A 240 28.97 3.32 3.44
CA THR A 240 28.75 2.08 4.19
C THR A 240 28.51 2.35 5.68
N VAL A 241 29.23 3.30 6.27
CA VAL A 241 28.97 3.79 7.64
C VAL A 241 27.61 4.49 7.72
N GLY A 242 27.21 5.23 6.68
CA GLY A 242 25.89 5.85 6.56
C GLY A 242 24.75 4.82 6.56
N ALA A 243 24.88 3.75 5.78
CA ALA A 243 23.94 2.64 5.69
C ALA A 243 23.85 1.86 7.01
N ALA A 244 24.98 1.58 7.67
CA ALA A 244 25.00 0.92 8.99
C ALA A 244 24.26 1.76 10.05
N LYS A 245 24.50 3.08 10.08
CA LYS A 245 23.79 4.01 10.97
C LYS A 245 22.30 4.11 10.64
N ALA A 246 21.93 4.08 9.36
CA ALA A 246 20.53 4.06 8.93
C ALA A 246 19.82 2.79 9.39
N GLY A 247 20.47 1.63 9.24
CA GLY A 247 19.97 0.34 9.73
C GLY A 247 19.75 0.36 11.24
N ALA A 248 20.73 0.81 12.03
CA ALA A 248 20.61 0.92 13.48
C ALA A 248 19.50 1.90 13.92
N LEU A 249 19.30 3.00 13.18
CA LEU A 249 18.22 3.95 13.45
C LEU A 249 16.85 3.32 13.22
N LEU A 250 16.67 2.63 12.08
CA LEU A 250 15.42 1.95 11.72
C LEU A 250 15.11 0.81 12.69
N ASP A 251 16.11 0.00 13.02
CA ASP A 251 16.00 -1.07 14.01
C ASP A 251 15.50 -0.56 15.35
N ARG A 252 16.13 0.50 15.89
CA ARG A 252 15.67 1.14 17.12
C ARG A 252 14.23 1.66 17.01
N GLN A 253 13.89 2.38 15.94
CA GLN A 253 12.57 3.01 15.80
C GLN A 253 11.45 1.97 15.65
N LEU A 254 11.64 0.99 14.76
CA LEU A 254 10.63 -0.02 14.46
C LEU A 254 10.51 -1.04 15.59
N THR A 255 11.61 -1.37 16.29
CA THR A 255 11.55 -2.20 17.51
C THR A 255 10.78 -1.49 18.61
N LEU A 256 11.01 -0.19 18.85
CA LEU A 256 10.21 0.58 19.81
C LEU A 256 8.73 0.65 19.41
N ALA A 257 8.43 0.83 18.12
CA ALA A 257 7.05 0.83 17.61
C ALA A 257 6.39 -0.54 17.78
N ARG A 258 7.12 -1.63 17.55
CA ARG A 258 6.69 -3.02 17.77
C ARG A 258 6.37 -3.26 19.24
N THR A 259 7.25 -2.92 20.18
CA THR A 259 7.01 -3.10 21.62
C THR A 259 5.79 -2.32 22.09
N ARG A 260 5.60 -1.09 21.60
CA ARG A 260 4.40 -0.30 21.87
C ARG A 260 3.15 -1.00 21.33
N ALA A 261 3.17 -1.40 20.05
CA ALA A 261 2.06 -2.11 19.42
C ALA A 261 1.71 -3.43 20.15
N HIS A 262 2.71 -4.17 20.60
CA HIS A 262 2.54 -5.39 21.38
C HIS A 262 1.82 -5.09 22.71
N SER A 263 2.28 -4.10 23.47
CA SER A 263 1.62 -3.70 24.71
C SER A 263 0.18 -3.20 24.50
N THR A 264 -0.07 -2.45 23.41
CA THR A 264 -1.41 -2.00 23.03
C THR A 264 -2.31 -3.17 22.64
N ALA A 265 -1.78 -4.17 21.94
CA ALA A 265 -2.52 -5.38 21.58
C ALA A 265 -2.93 -6.19 22.82
N LEU A 266 -2.01 -6.37 23.78
CA LEU A 266 -2.32 -7.04 25.05
C LEU A 266 -3.37 -6.28 25.86
N GLN A 267 -3.26 -4.95 25.94
CA GLN A 267 -4.27 -4.10 26.59
C GLN A 267 -5.63 -4.18 25.90
N ALA A 268 -5.66 -4.17 24.56
CA ALA A 268 -6.89 -4.32 23.79
C ALA A 268 -7.56 -5.67 24.04
N LEU A 269 -6.80 -6.76 24.11
CA LEU A 269 -7.31 -8.11 24.40
C LEU A 269 -7.87 -8.26 25.83
N GLY A 270 -7.40 -7.44 26.78
CA GLY A 270 -7.94 -7.38 28.14
C GLY A 270 -9.08 -6.37 28.33
N SER A 271 -9.48 -5.64 27.29
CA SER A 271 -10.47 -4.57 27.40
C SER A 271 -11.91 -5.09 27.36
N SER A 272 -12.83 -4.40 28.03
CA SER A 272 -14.28 -4.67 27.94
C SER A 272 -14.80 -4.59 26.51
N ARG A 273 -14.24 -3.67 25.70
CA ARG A 273 -14.53 -3.54 24.26
C ARG A 273 -14.27 -4.85 23.53
N PHE A 274 -13.14 -5.49 23.77
CA PHE A 274 -12.82 -6.78 23.16
C PHE A 274 -13.77 -7.89 23.62
N HIS A 275 -14.09 -7.94 24.91
CA HIS A 275 -15.03 -8.94 25.44
C HIS A 275 -16.41 -8.81 24.80
N ALA A 276 -16.94 -7.59 24.64
CA ALA A 276 -18.21 -7.37 23.95
C ALA A 276 -18.20 -7.89 22.49
N VAL A 277 -17.08 -7.74 21.78
CA VAL A 277 -16.92 -8.30 20.42
C VAL A 277 -16.86 -9.81 20.45
N ALA A 278 -16.09 -10.39 21.38
CA ALA A 278 -15.97 -11.84 21.53
C ALA A 278 -17.33 -12.49 21.86
N ASP A 279 -18.15 -11.84 22.69
CA ASP A 279 -19.49 -12.30 23.05
C ASP A 279 -20.43 -12.24 21.84
N LYS A 280 -20.40 -11.17 21.04
CA LYS A 280 -21.16 -11.10 19.78
C LYS A 280 -20.74 -12.17 18.77
N VAL A 281 -19.44 -12.44 18.66
CA VAL A 281 -18.94 -13.52 17.80
C VAL A 281 -19.33 -14.91 18.36
N ALA A 282 -19.44 -15.06 19.68
CA ALA A 282 -19.95 -16.28 20.29
C ALA A 282 -21.42 -16.53 19.96
N VAL A 283 -22.26 -15.48 19.99
CA VAL A 283 -23.66 -15.56 19.53
C VAL A 283 -23.70 -15.90 18.04
N LEU A 284 -22.85 -15.27 17.22
CA LEU A 284 -22.76 -15.56 15.77
C LEU A 284 -22.44 -17.04 15.47
N ALA A 285 -21.71 -17.73 16.37
CA ALA A 285 -21.38 -19.14 16.20
C ALA A 285 -22.60 -20.06 16.34
N SER A 286 -23.65 -19.64 17.05
CA SER A 286 -24.92 -20.38 17.17
C SER A 286 -26.00 -19.83 16.26
N GLU A 287 -26.20 -18.51 16.26
CA GLU A 287 -27.31 -17.82 15.61
C GLU A 287 -26.79 -16.72 14.70
N VAL A 288 -27.12 -16.82 13.41
CA VAL A 288 -26.77 -15.81 12.43
C VAL A 288 -28.01 -14.94 12.21
N PRO A 289 -27.91 -13.61 12.40
CA PRO A 289 -29.04 -12.69 12.25
C PRO A 289 -29.34 -12.46 10.76
N LEU A 290 -29.92 -13.47 10.12
CA LEU A 290 -30.42 -13.41 8.75
C LEU A 290 -31.74 -12.64 8.71
N THR A 291 -31.96 -11.87 7.65
CA THR A 291 -33.29 -11.32 7.37
C THR A 291 -34.26 -12.45 7.02
N PRO A 292 -35.58 -12.28 7.25
CA PRO A 292 -36.55 -13.37 7.07
C PRO A 292 -36.57 -13.95 5.64
N ASP A 293 -36.23 -13.16 4.63
CA ASP A 293 -36.21 -13.57 3.21
C ASP A 293 -34.83 -14.13 2.76
N ALA A 294 -33.80 -14.02 3.59
CA ALA A 294 -32.43 -14.42 3.24
C ALA A 294 -32.18 -15.93 3.04
N PRO A 295 -32.80 -16.89 3.76
CA PRO A 295 -32.32 -18.28 3.75
C PRO A 295 -32.42 -18.96 2.39
N GLY A 296 -33.39 -18.58 1.56
CA GLY A 296 -33.56 -19.07 0.18
C GLY A 296 -32.97 -18.15 -0.89
N THR A 297 -32.41 -16.99 -0.53
CA THR A 297 -31.90 -16.02 -1.51
C THR A 297 -30.58 -16.49 -2.09
N ASP A 298 -30.46 -16.45 -3.42
CA ASP A 298 -29.24 -16.76 -4.15
C ASP A 298 -28.13 -15.73 -3.83
N LEU A 299 -26.95 -16.23 -3.48
CA LEU A 299 -25.77 -15.42 -3.15
C LEU A 299 -24.99 -14.95 -4.38
N VAL A 300 -25.17 -15.60 -5.54
CA VAL A 300 -24.40 -15.31 -6.76
C VAL A 300 -24.49 -13.84 -7.17
N PRO A 301 -25.67 -13.18 -7.22
CA PRO A 301 -25.77 -11.77 -7.61
C PRO A 301 -24.97 -10.82 -6.69
N LEU A 302 -24.91 -11.11 -5.40
CA LEU A 302 -24.16 -10.29 -4.43
C LEU A 302 -22.65 -10.45 -4.61
N ALA A 303 -22.19 -11.65 -4.96
CA ALA A 303 -20.79 -11.91 -5.29
C ALA A 303 -20.40 -11.25 -6.63
N THR A 304 -21.26 -11.31 -7.64
CA THR A 304 -21.06 -10.61 -8.92
C THR A 304 -20.97 -9.09 -8.71
N ALA A 305 -21.83 -8.49 -7.88
CA ALA A 305 -21.73 -7.08 -7.53
C ALA A 305 -20.42 -6.70 -6.78
N ALA A 306 -19.77 -7.66 -6.11
CA ALA A 306 -18.44 -7.45 -5.53
C ALA A 306 -17.33 -7.52 -6.60
N GLU A 307 -17.50 -8.40 -7.59
CA GLU A 307 -16.63 -8.50 -8.77
C GLU A 307 -16.70 -7.22 -9.62
N GLU A 308 -17.90 -6.74 -9.93
CA GLU A 308 -18.13 -5.52 -10.71
C GLU A 308 -17.46 -4.30 -10.06
N ARG A 309 -17.62 -4.13 -8.74
CA ARG A 309 -16.94 -3.05 -7.99
C ARG A 309 -15.42 -3.16 -8.08
N LEU A 310 -14.88 -4.38 -8.08
CA LEU A 310 -13.45 -4.62 -8.24
C LEU A 310 -13.00 -4.26 -9.68
N THR A 311 -13.71 -4.75 -10.70
CA THR A 311 -13.37 -4.47 -12.11
C THR A 311 -13.46 -2.98 -12.42
N ASP A 312 -14.47 -2.28 -11.90
CA ASP A 312 -14.64 -0.84 -12.05
C ASP A 312 -13.50 -0.07 -11.38
N ALA A 313 -13.13 -0.45 -10.16
CA ALA A 313 -12.02 0.18 -9.45
C ALA A 313 -10.69 -0.06 -10.16
N VAL A 314 -10.48 -1.25 -10.74
CA VAL A 314 -9.29 -1.55 -11.55
C VAL A 314 -9.30 -0.76 -12.86
N ALA A 315 -10.45 -0.61 -13.52
CA ALA A 315 -10.58 0.19 -14.74
C ALA A 315 -10.30 1.69 -14.49
N ALA A 316 -10.60 2.18 -13.29
CA ALA A 316 -10.30 3.54 -12.86
C ALA A 316 -8.82 3.77 -12.46
N LEU A 317 -7.99 2.72 -12.39
CA LEU A 317 -6.58 2.88 -12.06
C LEU A 317 -5.82 3.61 -13.19
N PRO A 318 -4.86 4.49 -12.86
CA PRO A 318 -3.98 5.12 -13.86
C PRO A 318 -2.93 4.10 -14.36
N LEU A 319 -3.38 3.10 -15.11
CA LEU A 319 -2.56 1.99 -15.61
C LEU A 319 -1.58 2.45 -16.71
N VAL A 320 -1.88 3.57 -17.40
CA VAL A 320 -1.05 4.09 -18.51
C VAL A 320 0.18 4.85 -18.00
N THR A 321 0.11 5.47 -16.82
CA THR A 321 1.26 6.13 -16.18
C THR A 321 2.17 5.13 -15.46
N ALA A 322 1.69 3.92 -15.16
CA ALA A 322 2.48 2.84 -14.57
C ALA A 322 3.34 2.07 -15.59
N GLY A 323 3.22 2.38 -16.88
CA GLY A 323 3.99 1.76 -17.96
C GLY A 323 5.44 2.27 -18.11
N HIS A 324 5.81 3.30 -17.36
CA HIS A 324 7.18 3.81 -17.31
C HIS A 324 7.76 3.62 -15.91
N PRO A 325 8.93 2.95 -15.76
CA PRO A 325 9.62 2.77 -14.47
C PRO A 325 10.23 4.06 -13.91
N TYR A 326 9.77 5.22 -14.39
CA TYR A 326 10.27 6.55 -14.12
C TYR A 326 9.11 7.55 -14.18
N ASN A 327 8.21 7.50 -13.21
CA ASN A 327 7.33 8.64 -12.99
C ASN A 327 8.11 9.73 -12.26
N ALA A 328 8.70 10.64 -13.03
CA ALA A 328 9.42 11.81 -12.54
C ALA A 328 8.58 12.66 -11.54
N GLU A 329 7.25 12.61 -11.65
CA GLU A 329 6.32 13.26 -10.71
C GLU A 329 6.41 12.71 -9.27
N ALA A 330 6.73 11.42 -9.08
CA ALA A 330 6.88 10.83 -7.75
C ALA A 330 8.13 11.34 -7.02
N LEU A 331 9.20 11.67 -7.77
CA LEU A 331 10.42 12.29 -7.23
C LEU A 331 10.20 13.80 -6.94
N VAL A 332 9.46 14.51 -7.80
CA VAL A 332 9.16 15.95 -7.61
C VAL A 332 8.20 16.17 -6.43
N HIS A 333 7.22 15.29 -6.22
CA HIS A 333 6.30 15.38 -5.07
C HIS A 333 6.86 14.78 -3.77
N GLY A 334 7.92 13.96 -3.83
CA GLY A 334 8.59 13.37 -2.66
C GLY A 334 9.34 14.37 -1.76
N LEU A 335 9.46 15.62 -2.21
CA LEU A 335 10.07 16.73 -1.44
C LEU A 335 9.03 17.60 -0.72
N SER A 336 7.74 17.28 -0.80
CA SER A 336 6.71 18.01 -0.04
C SER A 336 6.81 17.69 1.46
N PRO A 337 6.77 18.69 2.35
CA PRO A 337 6.90 18.48 3.80
C PRO A 337 5.71 17.73 4.40
N ASP A 338 4.57 17.66 3.69
CA ASP A 338 3.38 17.02 4.21
C ASP A 338 3.45 15.49 4.15
N THR A 339 3.13 14.86 5.28
CA THR A 339 3.02 13.41 5.51
C THR A 339 1.86 12.77 4.72
N ALA A 340 1.31 13.46 3.72
CA ALA A 340 0.22 12.93 2.93
C ALA A 340 0.71 11.68 2.18
N PRO A 341 0.00 10.54 2.27
CA PRO A 341 0.30 9.38 1.44
C PRO A 341 0.35 9.85 -0.02
N HIS A 342 1.33 9.35 -0.79
CA HIS A 342 1.41 9.72 -2.20
C HIS A 342 0.02 9.52 -2.82
N PRO A 343 -0.57 10.54 -3.45
CA PRO A 343 -1.99 10.54 -3.82
C PRO A 343 -2.35 9.37 -4.74
N GLN A 344 -1.35 8.85 -5.45
CA GLN A 344 -1.45 7.69 -6.31
C GLN A 344 -1.56 6.35 -5.56
N ASP A 345 -1.20 6.23 -4.29
CA ASP A 345 -1.18 4.95 -3.56
C ASP A 345 -2.58 4.57 -3.01
N ALA A 346 -3.43 5.55 -2.71
CA ALA A 346 -4.78 5.36 -2.19
C ALA A 346 -5.69 4.47 -3.07
N PRO A 347 -5.82 4.69 -4.40
CA PRO A 347 -6.66 3.84 -5.24
C PRO A 347 -6.16 2.38 -5.31
N TRP A 348 -4.84 2.14 -5.23
CA TRP A 348 -4.28 0.79 -5.18
C TRP A 348 -4.61 0.06 -3.87
N HIS A 349 -4.59 0.78 -2.75
CA HIS A 349 -5.02 0.24 -1.47
C HIS A 349 -6.52 -0.09 -1.46
N GLN A 350 -7.34 0.70 -2.16
CA GLN A 350 -8.76 0.42 -2.33
C GLN A 350 -9.00 -0.84 -3.18
N VAL A 351 -8.31 -0.98 -4.32
CA VAL A 351 -8.38 -2.19 -5.16
C VAL A 351 -7.96 -3.43 -4.37
N ARG A 352 -6.94 -3.34 -3.52
CA ARG A 352 -6.53 -4.43 -2.63
C ARG A 352 -7.63 -4.84 -1.64
N LEU A 353 -8.35 -3.88 -1.08
CA LEU A 353 -9.48 -4.17 -0.20
C LEU A 353 -10.59 -4.87 -0.99
N LEU A 354 -10.97 -4.35 -2.16
CA LEU A 354 -12.01 -4.92 -3.03
C LEU A 354 -11.67 -6.34 -3.50
N LEU A 355 -10.41 -6.58 -3.90
CA LEU A 355 -9.94 -7.92 -4.29
C LEU A 355 -10.08 -8.92 -3.15
N ARG A 356 -9.77 -8.49 -1.92
CA ARG A 356 -9.93 -9.33 -0.73
C ARG A 356 -11.40 -9.62 -0.44
N LEU A 357 -12.28 -8.63 -0.59
CA LEU A 357 -13.72 -8.80 -0.42
C LEU A 357 -14.31 -9.77 -1.45
N HIS A 358 -13.90 -9.65 -2.71
CA HIS A 358 -14.29 -10.59 -3.77
C HIS A 358 -13.79 -12.01 -3.48
N ARG A 359 -12.53 -12.18 -3.04
CA ARG A 359 -12.02 -13.50 -2.62
C ARG A 359 -12.83 -14.10 -1.46
N TYR A 360 -13.22 -13.30 -0.47
CA TYR A 360 -14.06 -13.78 0.62
C TYR A 360 -15.47 -14.14 0.15
N ALA A 361 -16.03 -13.42 -0.82
CA ALA A 361 -17.30 -13.79 -1.45
C ALA A 361 -17.21 -15.15 -2.16
N LEU A 362 -16.12 -15.40 -2.90
CA LEU A 362 -15.86 -16.68 -3.53
C LEU A 362 -15.65 -17.81 -2.51
N GLU A 363 -15.00 -17.54 -1.36
CA GLU A 363 -14.88 -18.52 -0.26
C GLU A 363 -16.26 -18.93 0.28
N VAL A 364 -17.24 -18.02 0.33
CA VAL A 364 -18.63 -18.34 0.72
C VAL A 364 -19.35 -19.15 -0.36
N LEU A 365 -19.17 -18.80 -1.63
CA LEU A 365 -19.84 -19.49 -2.73
C LEU A 365 -19.39 -20.93 -2.93
N HIS A 366 -18.12 -21.24 -2.66
CA HIS A 366 -17.56 -22.55 -2.95
C HIS A 366 -17.31 -23.40 -1.69
N ASP A 367 -17.74 -22.93 -0.51
CA ASP A 367 -17.46 -23.53 0.82
C ASP A 367 -15.98 -23.91 1.07
N GLY A 368 -15.06 -23.30 0.31
CA GLY A 368 -13.63 -23.63 0.33
C GLY A 368 -13.20 -24.86 -0.49
N ASP A 369 -14.10 -25.52 -1.22
CA ASP A 369 -13.83 -26.72 -2.01
C ASP A 369 -13.17 -26.43 -3.37
N CYS A 370 -13.31 -25.21 -3.89
CA CYS A 370 -12.65 -24.81 -5.13
C CYS A 370 -11.28 -24.18 -4.83
N PRO A 371 -10.17 -24.65 -5.43
CA PRO A 371 -8.87 -24.01 -5.28
C PRO A 371 -8.96 -22.56 -5.77
N PRO A 372 -8.45 -21.58 -5.00
CA PRO A 372 -8.52 -20.19 -5.38
C PRO A 372 -7.81 -19.95 -6.72
N ASP A 373 -8.43 -19.16 -7.60
CA ASP A 373 -7.85 -18.80 -8.90
C ASP A 373 -6.44 -18.24 -8.72
N ALA A 374 -5.45 -18.93 -9.31
CA ALA A 374 -4.04 -18.57 -9.25
C ALA A 374 -3.79 -17.13 -9.70
N ARG A 375 -4.63 -16.61 -10.61
CA ARG A 375 -4.61 -15.21 -11.04
C ARG A 375 -4.92 -14.26 -9.89
N LEU A 376 -6.00 -14.51 -9.14
CA LEU A 376 -6.41 -13.69 -7.99
C LEU A 376 -5.38 -13.75 -6.85
N ILE A 377 -4.75 -14.90 -6.66
CA ILE A 377 -3.65 -15.06 -5.68
C ILE A 377 -2.47 -14.19 -6.09
N ALA A 378 -1.97 -14.33 -7.32
CA ALA A 378 -0.82 -13.56 -7.82
C ALA A 378 -1.10 -12.04 -7.82
N ALA A 379 -2.32 -11.63 -8.18
CA ALA A 379 -2.75 -10.24 -8.09
C ALA A 379 -2.78 -9.74 -6.63
N GLY A 380 -3.27 -10.56 -5.70
CA GLY A 380 -3.27 -10.25 -4.27
C GLY A 380 -1.86 -10.09 -3.70
N GLU A 381 -0.95 -10.99 -4.04
CA GLU A 381 0.46 -10.92 -3.64
C GLU A 381 1.16 -9.68 -4.19
N ALA A 382 0.87 -9.28 -5.43
CA ALA A 382 1.39 -8.04 -6.00
C ALA A 382 0.88 -6.80 -5.23
N LEU A 383 -0.40 -6.77 -4.86
CA LEU A 383 -0.97 -5.66 -4.08
C LEU A 383 -0.48 -5.63 -2.62
N ASP A 384 -0.23 -6.78 -2.00
CA ASP A 384 0.41 -6.84 -0.68
C ASP A 384 1.85 -6.31 -0.76
N ARG A 385 2.64 -6.71 -1.76
CA ARG A 385 3.98 -6.14 -2.01
C ARG A 385 3.95 -4.63 -2.26
N HIS A 386 2.99 -4.12 -3.03
CA HIS A 386 2.79 -2.68 -3.23
C HIS A 386 2.59 -1.96 -1.89
N ARG A 387 1.69 -2.48 -1.05
CA ARG A 387 1.40 -1.89 0.26
C ARG A 387 2.65 -1.90 1.14
N ASP A 388 3.31 -3.05 1.26
CA ASP A 388 4.46 -3.20 2.15
C ASP A 388 5.62 -2.30 1.72
N ALA A 389 5.86 -2.19 0.41
CA ALA A 389 6.83 -1.25 -0.16
C ALA A 389 6.45 0.22 0.10
N SER A 390 5.18 0.59 -0.04
CA SER A 390 4.71 1.96 0.22
C SER A 390 4.87 2.36 1.70
N GLU A 391 4.54 1.45 2.62
CA GLU A 391 4.69 1.67 4.06
C GLU A 391 6.17 1.69 4.48
N ALA A 392 7.01 0.86 3.85
CA ALA A 392 8.46 0.87 4.04
C ALA A 392 9.10 2.19 3.54
N ALA A 393 8.68 2.68 2.37
CA ALA A 393 9.13 3.96 1.83
C ALA A 393 8.75 5.13 2.75
N ALA A 394 7.53 5.12 3.30
CA ALA A 394 7.07 6.12 4.26
C ALA A 394 7.87 6.07 5.56
N ALA A 395 8.20 4.86 6.07
CA ALA A 395 9.04 4.70 7.26
C ALA A 395 10.46 5.22 7.05
N ALA A 396 11.08 4.96 5.89
CA ALA A 396 12.40 5.48 5.56
C ALA A 396 12.40 7.02 5.47
N ALA A 397 11.39 7.62 4.83
CA ALA A 397 11.22 9.06 4.76
C ALA A 397 11.00 9.69 6.14
N GLN A 398 10.19 9.06 7.00
CA GLN A 398 9.98 9.52 8.38
C GLN A 398 11.27 9.43 9.20
N ALA A 399 12.06 8.36 9.04
CA ALA A 399 13.34 8.20 9.73
C ALA A 399 14.35 9.29 9.31
N ALA A 400 14.34 9.71 8.04
CA ALA A 400 15.21 10.77 7.52
C ALA A 400 14.90 12.16 8.13
N ARG A 401 13.71 12.35 8.71
CA ARG A 401 13.33 13.58 9.42
C ARG A 401 13.77 13.61 10.90
N THR A 402 14.47 12.57 11.37
CA THR A 402 14.97 12.52 12.75
C THR A 402 15.99 13.63 12.99
N PRO A 403 15.88 14.44 14.07
CA PRO A 403 16.82 15.51 14.33
C PRO A 403 18.23 14.97 14.60
N ARG A 404 19.26 15.73 14.19
CA ARG A 404 20.69 15.46 14.44
C ARG A 404 21.23 14.15 13.83
N ILE A 405 20.67 13.69 12.71
CA ILE A 405 21.27 12.60 11.92
C ILE A 405 22.44 13.10 11.08
N ALA A 406 23.43 12.24 10.83
CA ALA A 406 24.55 12.57 9.96
C ALA A 406 24.10 12.65 8.48
N PRO A 407 24.68 13.54 7.64
CA PRO A 407 24.31 13.66 6.23
C PRO A 407 24.41 12.33 5.45
N ALA A 408 25.43 11.51 5.72
CA ALA A 408 25.59 10.19 5.11
C ALA A 408 24.44 9.23 5.46
N THR A 409 23.89 9.33 6.68
CA THR A 409 22.72 8.55 7.10
C THR A 409 21.45 9.02 6.41
N ALA A 410 21.26 10.34 6.29
CA ALA A 410 20.14 10.92 5.54
C ALA A 410 20.17 10.50 4.06
N TYR A 411 21.35 10.50 3.44
CA TYR A 411 21.54 10.04 2.07
C TYR A 411 21.16 8.56 1.91
N ALA A 412 21.66 7.68 2.80
CA ALA A 412 21.31 6.26 2.77
C ALA A 412 19.80 6.01 2.91
N LEU A 413 19.11 6.76 3.78
CA LEU A 413 17.66 6.70 3.93
C LEU A 413 16.92 7.21 2.68
N GLY A 414 17.46 8.22 2.00
CA GLY A 414 16.93 8.71 0.72
C GLY A 414 17.03 7.68 -0.40
N VAL A 415 18.18 7.01 -0.53
CA VAL A 415 18.36 5.90 -1.49
C VAL A 415 17.43 4.73 -1.17
N LEU A 416 17.29 4.37 0.11
CA LEU A 416 16.36 3.34 0.55
C LEU A 416 14.90 3.70 0.23
N HIS A 417 14.50 4.96 0.44
CA HIS A 417 13.18 5.43 0.07
C HIS A 417 12.94 5.28 -1.45
N ALA A 418 13.87 5.73 -2.28
CA ALA A 418 13.77 5.61 -3.74
C ALA A 418 13.68 4.14 -4.19
N ASP A 419 14.50 3.25 -3.62
CA ASP A 419 14.44 1.81 -3.87
C ASP A 419 13.06 1.23 -3.54
N GLN A 420 12.47 1.59 -2.40
CA GLN A 420 11.12 1.15 -2.06
C GLN A 420 10.03 1.75 -2.96
N ARG A 421 10.22 2.97 -3.48
CA ARG A 421 9.32 3.53 -4.51
C ARG A 421 9.42 2.77 -5.84
N HIS A 422 10.60 2.32 -6.24
CA HIS A 422 10.74 1.45 -7.41
C HIS A 422 10.06 0.09 -7.20
N GLU A 423 10.14 -0.48 -6.00
CA GLU A 423 9.40 -1.70 -5.65
C GLU A 423 7.87 -1.52 -5.72
N VAL A 424 7.36 -0.33 -5.34
CA VAL A 424 5.94 0.02 -5.52
C VAL A 424 5.56 -0.02 -7.00
N GLU A 425 6.35 0.59 -7.88
CA GLU A 425 6.10 0.58 -9.32
C GLU A 425 6.22 -0.83 -9.93
N ALA A 426 7.23 -1.61 -9.52
CA ALA A 426 7.39 -3.00 -9.93
C ALA A 426 6.18 -3.86 -9.51
N ALA A 427 5.62 -3.61 -8.33
CA ALA A 427 4.41 -4.27 -7.86
C ALA A 427 3.17 -3.89 -8.68
N ARG A 428 3.04 -2.62 -9.10
CA ARG A 428 1.95 -2.17 -10.01
C ARG A 428 2.03 -2.89 -11.34
N TYR A 429 3.23 -2.99 -11.92
CA TYR A 429 3.47 -3.71 -13.16
C TYR A 429 3.20 -5.22 -13.02
N ALA A 430 3.62 -5.83 -11.92
CA ALA A 430 3.35 -7.24 -11.64
C ALA A 430 1.85 -7.52 -11.50
N PHE A 431 1.11 -6.63 -10.82
CA PHE A 431 -0.35 -6.71 -10.72
C PHE A 431 -1.00 -6.64 -12.11
N GLN A 432 -0.61 -5.67 -12.94
CA GLN A 432 -1.16 -5.53 -14.29
C GLN A 432 -0.95 -6.79 -15.13
N ARG A 433 0.26 -7.38 -15.09
CA ARG A 433 0.55 -8.63 -15.80
C ARG A 433 -0.25 -9.82 -15.26
N ALA A 434 -0.42 -9.92 -13.94
CA ALA A 434 -1.24 -10.96 -13.34
C ALA A 434 -2.71 -10.80 -13.74
N TRP A 435 -3.23 -9.57 -13.71
CA TRP A 435 -4.63 -9.27 -14.04
C TRP A 435 -4.97 -9.48 -15.51
N GLN A 436 -4.03 -9.20 -16.42
CA GLN A 436 -4.20 -9.41 -17.86
C GLN A 436 -4.04 -10.87 -18.31
N ARG A 437 -3.45 -11.74 -17.49
CA ARG A 437 -3.38 -13.16 -17.82
C ARG A 437 -4.79 -13.75 -17.83
N PRO A 438 -5.14 -14.58 -18.83
CA PRO A 438 -6.37 -15.35 -18.75
C PRO A 438 -6.32 -16.26 -17.52
N ALA A 439 -7.44 -16.38 -16.81
CA ALA A 439 -7.59 -17.39 -15.77
C ALA A 439 -7.35 -18.75 -16.44
N VAL A 440 -6.34 -19.48 -15.98
CA VAL A 440 -6.06 -20.82 -16.51
C VAL A 440 -7.14 -21.71 -15.92
N THR A 441 -8.23 -21.91 -16.66
CA THR A 441 -9.25 -22.91 -16.32
C THR A 441 -8.61 -24.27 -16.57
N THR A 442 -8.07 -24.89 -15.52
CA THR A 442 -7.80 -26.33 -15.54
C THR A 442 -9.14 -27.04 -15.60
N ALA A 443 -9.48 -27.49 -16.81
CA ALA A 443 -10.68 -28.25 -17.14
C ALA A 443 -10.65 -29.66 -16.54
#